data_AF-A0A1Z8VFI7-F1
#
_entry.id   AF-A0A1Z8VFI7-F1
#
_cell.length_a   1.000
_cell.length_b   1.000
_cell.length_c   1.000
_cell.angle_alpha   90.00
_cell.angle_beta   90.00
_cell.angle_gamma   90.00
#
_symmetry.space_group_name_H-M   'P 1'
#
loop_
_entity.id
_entity.type
_entity.pdbx_description
1 polymer ?
#
loop_
_entity_poly.entity_id
_entity_poly.type
_entity_poly.pdbx_seq_one_letter_code
_entity_poly.pdbx_strand_id
1 'polypeptide(L)'
;MQSYLSGRGGIKEDGDVSAKSQFRPFLQSKDTEQTDTVDDLSGKDLESEVIYDEANCPKVEVLSEEGIAQEILIHLQDGRILKIQCQY
;
A
#
# COMPACT_ATOMS: atom_id res chain seq x y z
N MET A 1 22.96 -12.60 -30.65
CA MET A 1 21.94 -11.86 -29.84
C MET A 1 21.85 -10.46 -30.43
N GLN A 2 20.70 -10.08 -30.99
CA GLN A 2 20.50 -8.74 -31.53
C GLN A 2 20.06 -7.78 -30.40
N SER A 3 20.59 -6.55 -30.45
CA SER A 3 20.55 -5.55 -29.37
C SER A 3 19.15 -4.95 -29.18
N TYR A 4 18.64 -4.92 -27.93
CA TYR A 4 17.33 -4.35 -27.55
C TYR A 4 17.36 -2.87 -27.15
N LEU A 5 18.50 -2.18 -27.32
CA LEU A 5 18.67 -0.79 -26.88
C LEU A 5 18.73 0.18 -28.07
N SER A 6 17.63 0.25 -28.83
CA SER A 6 17.39 1.38 -29.73
C SER A 6 16.04 2.00 -29.40
N GLY A 7 16.06 2.89 -28.41
CA GLY A 7 14.86 3.49 -27.85
C GLY A 7 15.17 4.66 -26.93
N ARG A 8 16.06 5.56 -27.34
CA ARG A 8 16.08 6.93 -26.81
C ARG A 8 15.87 7.87 -27.97
N GLY A 9 14.63 8.31 -28.12
CA GLY A 9 14.23 9.33 -29.07
C GLY A 9 15.07 10.58 -28.88
N GLY A 10 15.72 11.00 -29.95
CA GLY A 10 16.33 12.32 -30.02
C GLY A 10 15.20 13.35 -30.05
N ILE A 11 15.07 14.12 -28.97
CA ILE A 11 14.28 15.35 -28.99
C ILE A 11 15.11 16.34 -29.78
N LYS A 12 14.75 16.51 -31.06
CA LYS A 12 15.05 17.73 -31.79
C LYS A 12 14.04 18.76 -31.31
N GLU A 13 14.53 19.81 -30.67
CA GLU A 13 13.78 21.04 -30.51
C GLU A 13 13.51 21.60 -31.90
N ASP A 14 12.25 21.62 -32.33
CA ASP A 14 11.60 22.75 -33.01
C ASP A 14 10.14 22.38 -33.33
N GLY A 15 9.19 23.26 -33.03
CA GLY A 15 7.82 23.14 -33.56
C GLY A 15 6.71 23.37 -32.54
N ASP A 16 6.35 24.63 -32.39
CA ASP A 16 5.05 25.12 -31.88
C ASP A 16 3.85 24.31 -32.43
N VAL A 17 3.18 23.53 -31.57
CA VAL A 17 1.75 23.23 -31.69
C VAL A 17 1.13 23.01 -30.30
N SER A 18 0.31 23.96 -29.90
CA SER A 18 -0.68 23.87 -28.83
C SER A 18 -1.51 22.59 -28.89
N ALA A 19 -1.25 21.63 -28.00
CA ALA A 19 -2.24 20.67 -27.51
C ALA A 19 -1.86 20.22 -26.09
N LYS A 20 -2.77 20.46 -25.15
CA LYS A 20 -2.64 20.22 -23.70
C LYS A 20 -2.44 18.73 -23.39
N SER A 21 -1.22 18.22 -23.49
CA SER A 21 -0.85 16.93 -22.90
C SER A 21 -0.26 17.19 -21.51
N GLN A 22 -1.13 17.31 -20.50
CA GLN A 22 -0.70 17.36 -19.10
C GLN A 22 -0.37 15.93 -18.64
N PHE A 23 0.80 15.44 -19.03
CA PHE A 23 1.39 14.29 -18.37
C PHE A 23 1.82 14.73 -16.96
N ARG A 24 1.09 14.31 -15.93
CA ARG A 24 1.44 14.59 -14.53
C ARG A 24 2.21 13.40 -13.97
N PRO A 25 3.51 13.53 -13.64
CA PRO A 25 4.24 12.45 -12.99
C PRO A 25 3.60 12.14 -11.63
N PHE A 26 3.41 10.86 -11.32
CA PHE A 26 2.73 10.36 -10.11
C PHE A 26 3.29 10.91 -8.79
N LEU A 27 4.52 11.42 -8.80
CA LEU A 27 5.19 12.02 -7.65
C LEU A 27 4.81 13.50 -7.39
N GLN A 28 3.95 14.11 -8.22
CA GLN A 28 3.61 15.54 -8.14
C GLN A 28 2.14 15.80 -7.78
N SER A 29 1.46 14.79 -7.23
CA SER A 29 0.17 14.97 -6.58
C SER A 29 0.43 15.57 -5.20
N LYS A 30 0.12 16.87 -5.05
CA LYS A 30 -0.01 17.53 -3.75
C LYS A 30 -0.75 16.61 -2.79
N ASP A 31 -0.27 16.58 -1.54
CA ASP A 31 -0.91 16.01 -0.37
C ASP A 31 -2.42 16.27 -0.40
N THR A 32 -3.15 15.31 -0.96
CA THR A 32 -4.55 15.15 -0.63
C THR A 32 -4.45 14.47 0.72
N GLU A 33 -4.80 15.19 1.78
CA GLU A 33 -5.03 14.62 3.09
C GLU A 33 -6.10 13.54 2.92
N GLN A 34 -5.64 12.34 2.56
CA GLN A 34 -6.39 11.12 2.72
C GLN A 34 -6.40 10.93 4.23
N THR A 35 -7.40 11.53 4.88
CA THR A 35 -7.84 11.05 6.18
C THR A 35 -8.37 9.64 5.92
N ASP A 36 -7.45 8.68 5.86
CA ASP A 36 -7.74 7.32 6.29
C ASP A 36 -8.22 7.48 7.72
N THR A 37 -9.55 7.57 7.88
CA THR A 37 -10.18 7.34 9.17
C THR A 37 -9.97 5.86 9.44
N VAL A 38 -8.76 5.52 9.91
CA VAL A 38 -8.53 4.30 10.65
C VAL A 38 -9.46 4.41 11.84
N ASP A 39 -10.60 3.73 11.77
CA ASP A 39 -11.44 3.55 12.94
C ASP A 39 -10.54 2.87 13.97
N ASP A 40 -10.13 3.65 14.97
CA ASP A 40 -9.21 3.20 16.01
C ASP A 40 -10.00 2.23 16.88
N LEU A 41 -9.92 0.94 16.55
CA LEU A 41 -10.60 -0.13 17.27
C LEU A 41 -10.01 -0.35 18.68
N SER A 42 -9.22 0.58 19.21
CA SER A 42 -8.52 0.50 20.49
C SER A 42 -9.43 0.39 21.72
N GLY A 43 -10.75 0.37 21.53
CA GLY A 43 -11.75 0.29 22.60
C GLY A 43 -12.78 -0.84 22.43
N LYS A 44 -12.64 -1.70 21.42
CA LYS A 44 -13.51 -2.87 21.27
C LYS A 44 -12.87 -4.09 21.93
N ASP A 45 -13.69 -4.87 22.64
CA ASP A 45 -13.30 -6.19 23.18
C ASP A 45 -13.17 -7.16 21.99
N LEU A 46 -12.05 -7.06 21.29
CA LEU A 46 -11.73 -7.93 20.15
C LEU A 46 -10.96 -9.15 20.67
N GLU A 47 -11.40 -10.33 20.27
CA GLU A 47 -10.70 -11.57 20.55
C GLU A 47 -9.48 -11.67 19.63
N SER A 48 -8.28 -11.73 20.22
CA SER A 48 -7.02 -11.85 19.49
C SER A 48 -6.58 -13.31 19.41
N GLU A 49 -6.41 -13.83 18.20
CA GLU A 49 -5.94 -15.19 17.94
C GLU A 49 -4.68 -15.18 17.06
N VAL A 50 -3.60 -15.86 17.48
CA VAL A 50 -2.38 -16.00 16.69
C VAL A 50 -2.56 -17.20 15.75
N ILE A 51 -2.62 -16.95 14.44
CA ILE A 51 -2.82 -17.99 13.43
C ILE A 51 -1.52 -18.50 12.81
N TYR A 52 -0.43 -17.75 12.95
CA TYR A 52 0.86 -18.14 12.41
C TYR A 52 2.02 -17.54 13.23
N ASP A 53 2.92 -18.40 13.69
CA ASP A 53 4.10 -18.06 14.47
C ASP A 53 5.24 -19.07 14.17
N GLU A 54 6.11 -18.71 13.23
CA GLU A 54 7.30 -19.50 12.89
C GLU A 54 8.57 -18.64 12.94
N ALA A 55 9.69 -19.27 13.30
CA ALA A 55 10.99 -18.60 13.36
C ALA A 55 11.41 -18.08 11.98
N ASN A 56 11.91 -16.83 11.95
CA ASN A 56 12.27 -16.12 10.72
C ASN A 56 11.11 -15.90 9.73
N CYS A 57 9.86 -15.91 10.20
CA CYS A 57 8.70 -15.49 9.41
C CYS A 57 7.91 -14.39 10.12
N PRO A 58 7.07 -13.62 9.40
CA PRO A 58 6.17 -12.66 10.04
C PRO A 58 5.15 -13.37 10.91
N LYS A 59 4.93 -12.89 12.15
CA LYS A 59 3.87 -13.39 13.02
C LYS A 59 2.54 -12.80 12.57
N VAL A 60 1.48 -13.60 12.51
CA VAL A 60 0.14 -13.15 12.09
C VAL A 60 -0.87 -13.39 13.20
N GLU A 61 -1.60 -12.33 13.54
CA GLU A 61 -2.68 -12.32 14.52
C GLU A 61 -3.97 -11.85 13.84
N VAL A 62 -5.09 -12.41 14.26
CA VAL A 62 -6.43 -12.02 13.80
C VAL A 62 -7.20 -11.51 14.99
N LEU A 63 -7.79 -10.33 14.82
CA LEU A 63 -8.72 -9.72 15.77
C LEU A 63 -10.14 -9.97 15.25
N SER A 64 -10.94 -10.69 16.03
CA SER A 64 -12.31 -11.01 15.70
C SER A 64 -13.30 -10.39 16.69
N GLU A 65 -14.49 -10.06 16.20
CA GLU A 65 -15.65 -9.62 16.97
C GLU A 65 -16.78 -10.61 16.66
N GLU A 66 -17.30 -11.31 17.67
CA GLU A 66 -18.38 -12.31 17.50
C GLU A 66 -18.07 -13.40 16.44
N GLY A 67 -16.80 -13.79 16.29
CA GLY A 67 -16.36 -14.78 15.31
C GLY A 67 -16.19 -14.24 13.88
N ILE A 68 -16.35 -12.94 13.65
CA ILE A 68 -16.09 -12.27 12.38
C ILE A 68 -14.73 -11.56 12.48
N ALA A 69 -13.83 -11.82 11.53
CA ALA A 69 -12.51 -11.20 11.51
C ALA A 69 -12.61 -9.72 11.14
N GLN A 70 -12.33 -8.82 12.08
CA GLN A 70 -12.38 -7.36 11.85
C GLN A 70 -11.03 -6.81 11.40
N GLU A 71 -9.93 -7.34 11.95
CA GLU A 71 -8.59 -6.86 11.66
C GLU A 71 -7.58 -8.01 11.64
N ILE A 72 -6.58 -7.91 10.76
CA ILE A 72 -5.43 -8.81 10.72
C ILE A 72 -4.17 -8.00 11.00
N LEU A 73 -3.40 -8.43 12.00
CA LEU A 73 -2.11 -7.86 12.38
C LEU A 73 -0.98 -8.75 11.86
N ILE A 74 -0.05 -8.16 11.11
CA ILE A 74 1.16 -8.85 10.64
C ILE A 74 2.38 -8.17 11.25
N HIS A 75 3.08 -8.87 12.14
CA HIS A 75 4.32 -8.40 12.73
C HIS A 75 5.49 -8.77 11.82
N LEU A 76 6.14 -7.75 11.28
CA LEU A 76 7.34 -7.90 10.46
C LEU A 76 8.59 -8.00 11.34
N GLN A 77 9.64 -8.60 10.78
CA GLN A 77 10.92 -8.82 11.49
C GLN A 77 11.64 -7.53 11.88
N ASP A 78 11.33 -6.43 11.21
CA ASP A 78 11.89 -5.10 11.50
C ASP A 78 11.13 -4.34 12.60
N GLY A 79 10.15 -5.00 13.24
CA GLY A 79 9.33 -4.42 14.30
C GLY A 79 8.14 -3.60 13.79
N ARG A 80 7.95 -3.47 12.47
CA ARG A 80 6.73 -2.85 11.92
C ARG A 80 5.54 -3.81 12.04
N ILE A 81 4.36 -3.23 12.13
CA ILE A 81 3.09 -3.96 12.16
C ILE A 81 2.25 -3.47 10.98
N LEU A 82 1.80 -4.41 10.14
CA LEU A 82 0.78 -4.13 9.13
C LEU A 82 -0.58 -4.41 9.75
N LYS A 83 -1.46 -3.43 9.64
CA LYS A 83 -2.86 -3.52 10.04
C LYS A 83 -3.72 -3.62 8.80
N ILE A 84 -4.49 -4.69 8.68
CA ILE A 84 -5.42 -4.90 7.57
C ILE A 84 -6.82 -4.94 8.15
N GLN A 85 -7.62 -3.91 7.87
CA GLN A 85 -9.03 -3.89 8.25
C GLN A 85 -9.85 -4.70 7.24
N CYS A 86 -10.68 -5.59 7.73
CA CYS A 86 -11.62 -6.36 6.92
C CYS A 86 -12.91 -5.56 6.75
N GLN A 87 -13.29 -5.26 5.51
CA GLN A 87 -14.60 -4.68 5.18
C GLN A 87 -15.42 -5.72 4.43
N TYR A 88 -16.64 -5.98 4.90
CA TYR A 88 -17.58 -6.98 4.37
C TYR A 88 -18.75 -6.33 3.63
#